data_AF-A0AAD1R6S9-F1
#
_entry.id   AF-A0AAD1R6S9-F1
#
_cell.length_a   1.000
_cell.length_b   1.000
_cell.length_c   1.000
_cell.angle_alpha   90.00
_cell.angle_beta   90.00
_cell.angle_gamma   90.00
#
_symmetry.space_group_name_H-M   'P 1'
#
loop_
_entity.id
_entity.type
_entity.pdbx_description
1 polymer ?
#
loop_
_entity_poly.entity_id
_entity_poly.type
_entity_poly.pdbx_seq_one_letter_code
_entity_poly.pdbx_strand_id
1 'polypeptide(L)'
;MKNLSFFLFSAVILGISAFDTCPRESCEDSCKNRCGKKLDKSYGCQCNPHCERFGDCCKDYHLCLYADPSSNEVIQPIDEPENSCKGKCGKKYNKKDSCHCNKKCVKFNNCCPDYDTLCGGGDKDAANSEATSSHSHNKNKGKDISNEEIKAMSEKIYELDENRAEDSDIILNKQNAAERTGNKEDLCDEPLYKYVNEEILSRPTYKAFIELTNNYVRKTGTDEEYTPEEIKEQEHFLKEIMKTKLMKELYMFFHKKEMYKTEKEFVDDLQKMWFGLYSRSSGEADSSGFEHVFVGM
;
A
#
# COMPACT_ATOMS: atom_id res chain seq x y z
N MET A 1 -57.12 42.60 3.32
CA MET A 1 -57.90 41.41 2.89
C MET A 1 -57.40 40.98 1.53
N LYS A 2 -56.98 39.71 1.43
CA LYS A 2 -56.73 38.92 0.20
C LYS A 2 -55.48 39.34 -0.60
N ASN A 3 -54.44 38.54 -0.86
CA ASN A 3 -54.07 37.11 -0.67
C ASN A 3 -52.52 37.13 -0.72
N LEU A 4 -51.70 36.43 0.07
CA LEU A 4 -51.73 35.04 0.54
C LEU A 4 -51.98 34.01 -0.57
N SER A 5 -51.05 33.89 -1.50
CA SER A 5 -50.60 32.59 -2.04
C SER A 5 -49.46 32.82 -3.00
N PHE A 6 -48.23 32.76 -2.49
CA PHE A 6 -47.21 31.88 -3.03
C PHE A 6 -46.12 31.76 -1.96
N PHE A 7 -46.43 30.90 -0.97
CA PHE A 7 -45.54 30.26 0.01
C PHE A 7 -44.80 31.13 1.05
N LEU A 8 -45.51 31.38 2.17
CA LEU A 8 -44.93 31.73 3.47
C LEU A 8 -44.67 30.46 4.28
N PHE A 9 -43.46 30.39 4.86
CA PHE A 9 -43.12 29.96 6.23
C PHE A 9 -43.35 28.49 6.64
N SER A 10 -42.25 27.75 6.85
CA SER A 10 -41.70 27.57 8.21
C SER A 10 -40.37 26.81 8.21
N ALA A 11 -39.37 27.38 8.89
CA ALA A 11 -38.16 26.78 9.51
C ALA A 11 -37.26 25.89 8.63
N VAL A 12 -35.95 26.14 8.51
CA VAL A 12 -34.95 25.95 9.56
C VAL A 12 -33.83 27.00 9.37
N ILE A 13 -33.72 27.96 10.30
CA ILE A 13 -32.57 28.17 11.21
C ILE A 13 -31.23 28.37 10.48
N LEU A 14 -30.73 29.61 10.58
CA LEU A 14 -29.32 30.06 10.56
C LEU A 14 -28.39 29.48 9.48
N GLY A 15 -27.95 30.35 8.56
CA GLY A 15 -26.87 30.03 7.63
C GLY A 15 -26.24 31.25 6.98
N ILE A 16 -25.91 32.27 7.78
CA ILE A 16 -24.99 33.33 7.36
C ILE A 16 -23.56 32.78 7.45
N SER A 17 -22.83 32.85 6.33
CA SER A 17 -21.35 32.84 6.17
C SER A 17 -20.51 31.81 6.96
N ALA A 18 -19.88 30.87 6.26
CA ALA A 18 -18.51 30.38 6.54
C ALA A 18 -18.10 29.28 5.53
N PHE A 19 -17.53 29.67 4.38
CA PHE A 19 -16.49 28.84 3.77
C PHE A 19 -15.21 29.13 4.54
N ASP A 20 -14.96 28.29 5.55
CA ASP A 20 -13.75 28.08 6.36
C ASP A 20 -14.11 27.95 7.84
N THR A 21 -13.72 26.83 8.44
CA THR A 21 -13.18 26.75 9.81
C THR A 21 -12.51 25.37 9.94
N CYS A 22 -11.22 25.21 9.62
CA CYS A 22 -10.13 25.44 10.57
C CYS A 22 -10.57 26.14 11.88
N PRO A 23 -10.61 25.43 13.03
CA PRO A 23 -11.14 25.96 14.28
C PRO A 23 -10.10 26.73 15.10
N ARG A 24 -9.30 27.60 14.48
CA ARG A 24 -8.44 28.60 15.14
C ARG A 24 -7.89 29.60 14.11
N GLU A 25 -7.66 30.82 14.56
CA GLU A 25 -7.37 32.06 13.80
C GLU A 25 -6.14 32.07 12.87
N SER A 26 -5.51 30.93 12.57
CA SER A 26 -4.49 30.85 11.54
C SER A 26 -4.25 29.42 11.09
N CYS A 27 -4.09 29.22 9.77
CA CYS A 27 -3.51 28.00 9.20
C CYS A 27 -1.99 27.96 9.44
N GLU A 28 -1.55 28.28 10.67
CA GLU A 28 -0.15 28.44 11.03
C GLU A 28 0.65 27.16 10.82
N ASP A 29 0.02 26.00 11.05
CA ASP A 29 0.64 24.68 11.10
C ASP A 29 0.48 23.83 9.82
N SER A 30 -0.03 24.40 8.72
CA SER A 30 -0.32 23.67 7.48
C SER A 30 0.30 24.28 6.22
N CYS A 31 0.72 23.42 5.31
CA CYS A 31 1.24 23.73 3.99
C CYS A 31 0.20 23.87 2.88
N LYS A 32 -1.09 23.78 3.21
CA LYS A 32 -2.17 24.06 2.25
C LYS A 32 -1.93 25.41 1.55
N ASN A 33 -1.80 25.38 0.22
CA ASN A 33 -1.50 26.55 -0.64
C ASN A 33 -0.19 27.30 -0.33
N ARG A 34 0.70 26.70 0.48
CA ARG A 34 1.97 27.31 0.93
C ARG A 34 3.21 26.55 0.44
N CYS A 35 3.03 25.46 -0.31
CA CYS A 35 4.12 24.69 -0.89
C CYS A 35 5.02 25.54 -1.80
N GLY A 36 6.33 25.47 -1.56
CA GLY A 36 7.34 26.18 -2.37
C GLY A 36 7.37 27.70 -2.15
N LYS A 37 6.55 28.25 -1.24
CA LYS A 37 6.60 29.69 -0.91
C LYS A 37 7.91 30.03 -0.20
N LYS A 38 8.30 31.30 -0.27
CA LYS A 38 9.47 31.82 0.46
C LYS A 38 9.22 31.77 1.97
N LEU A 39 10.30 31.80 2.75
CA LEU A 39 10.25 31.90 4.21
C LEU A 39 9.32 33.05 4.63
N ASP A 40 8.35 32.75 5.48
CA ASP A 40 7.42 33.73 6.03
C ASP A 40 7.34 33.53 7.55
N LYS A 41 7.86 34.53 8.27
CA LYS A 41 7.99 34.52 9.74
C LYS A 41 6.67 34.76 10.46
N SER A 42 5.59 35.07 9.74
CA SER A 42 4.26 35.17 10.32
C SER A 42 3.65 33.81 10.67
N TYR A 43 4.24 32.70 10.19
CA TYR A 43 3.77 31.35 10.46
C TYR A 43 4.69 30.58 11.42
N GLY A 44 4.08 29.75 12.29
CA GLY A 44 4.79 28.89 13.25
C GLY A 44 5.61 27.76 12.62
N CYS A 45 5.39 27.46 11.34
CA CYS A 45 6.15 26.50 10.56
C CYS A 45 6.27 26.92 9.09
N GLN A 46 7.19 26.28 8.36
CA GLN A 46 7.59 26.61 7.01
C GLN A 46 7.25 25.50 6.01
N CYS A 47 6.99 25.91 4.77
CA CYS A 47 6.66 25.04 3.64
C CYS A 47 7.60 25.25 2.44
N ASN A 48 8.79 25.79 2.74
CA ASN A 48 9.82 26.09 1.78
C ASN A 48 10.86 24.94 1.74
N PRO A 49 11.61 24.75 0.64
CA PRO A 49 12.59 23.67 0.49
C PRO A 49 13.70 23.60 1.54
N HIS A 50 13.89 24.65 2.34
CA HIS A 50 14.94 24.74 3.35
C HIS A 50 14.44 24.42 4.76
N CYS A 51 13.14 24.19 4.97
CA CYS A 51 12.59 24.00 6.32
C CYS A 51 13.18 22.77 7.03
N GLU A 52 13.55 21.73 6.30
CA GLU A 52 14.13 20.50 6.86
C GLU A 52 15.51 20.78 7.48
N ARG A 53 16.24 21.73 6.89
CA ARG A 53 17.53 22.18 7.42
C ARG A 53 17.37 22.96 8.73
N PHE A 54 16.26 23.67 8.91
CA PHE A 54 15.99 24.52 10.07
C PHE A 54 15.11 23.84 11.12
N GLY A 55 14.58 22.64 10.84
CA GLY A 55 13.70 21.91 11.74
C GLY A 55 12.36 22.59 11.98
N ASP A 56 11.94 23.48 11.07
CA ASP A 56 10.74 24.30 11.20
C ASP A 56 9.65 23.93 10.18
N CYS A 57 9.72 22.75 9.55
CA CYS A 57 8.71 22.30 8.60
C CYS A 57 7.33 22.12 9.24
N CYS A 58 6.28 22.47 8.51
CA CYS A 58 4.92 22.12 8.91
C CYS A 58 4.73 20.60 8.88
N LYS A 59 3.81 20.09 9.70
CA LYS A 59 3.56 18.64 9.82
C LYS A 59 3.18 17.98 8.50
N ASP A 60 2.51 18.74 7.63
CA ASP A 60 2.06 18.32 6.30
C ASP A 60 3.00 18.77 5.16
N TYR A 61 4.21 19.27 5.46
CA TYR A 61 5.20 19.68 4.46
C TYR A 61 5.57 18.57 3.47
N HIS A 62 5.55 17.30 3.90
CA HIS A 62 5.78 16.16 3.03
C HIS A 62 4.81 16.11 1.84
N LEU A 63 3.61 16.68 1.96
CA LEU A 63 2.65 16.80 0.85
C LEU A 63 3.11 17.80 -0.21
N CYS A 64 3.99 18.75 0.13
CA CYS A 64 4.58 19.69 -0.82
C CYS A 64 5.61 19.07 -1.76
N LEU A 65 6.18 17.92 -1.40
CA LEU A 65 7.06 17.14 -2.29
C LEU A 65 6.29 16.55 -3.48
N TYR A 66 4.96 16.49 -3.37
CA TYR A 66 4.04 15.94 -4.36
C TYR A 66 3.06 16.98 -4.90
N ALA A 67 3.12 18.22 -4.41
CA ALA A 67 2.32 19.30 -4.92
C ALA A 67 2.81 19.65 -6.33
N ASP A 68 2.09 19.17 -7.33
CA ASP A 68 2.18 19.67 -8.69
C ASP A 68 1.94 21.19 -8.62
N PRO A 69 2.86 22.04 -9.14
CA PRO A 69 2.63 23.48 -9.22
C PRO A 69 1.35 23.87 -9.97
N SER A 70 0.66 22.92 -10.61
CA SER A 70 -0.48 23.13 -11.50
C SER A 70 -1.84 22.57 -11.05
N SER A 71 -1.98 21.79 -9.95
CA SER A 71 -3.26 21.16 -9.62
C SER A 71 -3.75 21.37 -8.18
N ASN A 72 -5.01 21.80 -8.04
CA ASN A 72 -5.62 22.25 -6.79
C ASN A 72 -6.97 21.53 -6.60
N GLU A 73 -7.05 20.41 -5.84
CA GLU A 73 -8.34 19.80 -5.41
C GLU A 73 -8.24 18.80 -4.23
N VAL A 74 -9.36 18.62 -3.46
CA VAL A 74 -9.45 18.10 -2.07
C VAL A 74 -10.63 17.10 -1.89
N ILE A 75 -10.51 16.01 -1.08
CA ILE A 75 -11.64 15.06 -0.75
C ILE A 75 -11.62 14.57 0.75
N GLN A 76 -12.81 14.27 1.35
CA GLN A 76 -13.17 13.96 2.77
C GLN A 76 -13.81 12.53 3.03
N PRO A 77 -14.04 12.04 4.30
CA PRO A 77 -14.20 10.59 4.72
C PRO A 77 -15.56 10.12 5.38
N ILE A 78 -15.79 8.78 5.60
CA ILE A 78 -16.96 8.12 6.31
C ILE A 78 -16.55 6.90 7.22
N ASP A 79 -17.41 6.55 8.20
CA ASP A 79 -17.29 5.84 9.52
C ASP A 79 -17.16 4.28 9.69
N GLU A 80 -16.54 3.89 10.85
CA GLU A 80 -16.41 2.67 11.72
C GLU A 80 -16.42 1.18 11.23
N PRO A 81 -15.62 0.27 11.87
CA PRO A 81 -15.23 -1.04 11.31
C PRO A 81 -15.86 -2.30 11.94
N GLU A 82 -16.22 -3.27 11.09
CA GLU A 82 -16.90 -4.53 11.47
C GLU A 82 -16.03 -5.53 12.28
N ASN A 83 -14.69 -5.43 12.24
CA ASN A 83 -13.73 -6.41 12.78
C ASN A 83 -13.23 -6.14 14.22
N SER A 84 -14.06 -5.55 15.08
CA SER A 84 -13.71 -5.26 16.48
C SER A 84 -14.62 -5.96 17.48
N CYS A 85 -14.04 -6.39 18.61
CA CYS A 85 -14.71 -6.89 19.81
C CYS A 85 -15.27 -5.80 20.72
N LYS A 86 -15.10 -4.52 20.39
CA LYS A 86 -15.68 -3.39 21.13
C LYS A 86 -17.21 -3.57 21.25
N GLY A 87 -17.67 -3.83 22.47
CA GLY A 87 -19.09 -4.10 22.77
C GLY A 87 -19.62 -5.47 22.31
N LYS A 88 -18.75 -6.42 21.92
CA LYS A 88 -19.13 -7.75 21.39
C LYS A 88 -18.58 -8.94 22.19
N CYS A 89 -17.84 -8.71 23.29
CA CYS A 89 -17.33 -9.80 24.14
C CYS A 89 -18.44 -10.76 24.60
N GLY A 90 -18.20 -12.06 24.47
CA GLY A 90 -19.13 -13.12 24.90
C GLY A 90 -20.29 -13.40 23.94
N LYS A 91 -20.36 -12.75 22.77
CA LYS A 91 -21.42 -13.06 21.78
C LYS A 91 -21.37 -14.52 21.34
N LYS A 92 -22.54 -15.09 21.00
CA LYS A 92 -22.62 -16.45 20.45
C LYS A 92 -21.96 -16.50 19.08
N TYR A 93 -21.40 -17.66 18.74
CA TYR A 93 -20.85 -17.90 17.41
C TYR A 93 -21.92 -17.65 16.34
N ASN A 94 -21.55 -16.91 15.30
CA ASN A 94 -22.36 -16.67 14.11
C ASN A 94 -21.48 -16.82 12.88
N LYS A 95 -21.77 -17.82 12.04
CA LYS A 95 -20.96 -18.12 10.84
C LYS A 95 -20.81 -16.99 9.81
N LYS A 96 -21.62 -15.92 9.91
CA LYS A 96 -21.54 -14.76 9.02
C LYS A 96 -20.49 -13.74 9.44
N ASP A 97 -20.03 -13.78 10.69
CA ASP A 97 -19.03 -12.84 11.16
C ASP A 97 -17.64 -13.32 10.72
N SER A 98 -16.81 -12.41 10.23
CA SER A 98 -15.41 -12.64 9.83
C SER A 98 -14.52 -13.08 11.02
N CYS A 99 -14.91 -12.69 12.23
CA CYS A 99 -14.23 -13.02 13.48
C CYS A 99 -15.22 -13.07 14.65
N HIS A 100 -14.83 -13.67 15.78
CA HIS A 100 -15.70 -13.81 16.93
C HIS A 100 -15.05 -13.37 18.23
N CYS A 101 -15.89 -12.94 19.16
CA CYS A 101 -15.46 -12.43 20.46
C CYS A 101 -15.90 -13.35 21.61
N ASN A 102 -15.98 -14.65 21.36
CA ASN A 102 -16.49 -15.63 22.31
C ASN A 102 -15.35 -16.43 22.96
N LYS A 103 -15.56 -16.97 24.17
CA LYS A 103 -14.51 -17.70 24.92
C LYS A 103 -13.87 -18.88 24.17
N LYS A 104 -14.56 -19.46 23.19
CA LYS A 104 -14.05 -20.58 22.39
C LYS A 104 -13.29 -20.12 21.15
N CYS A 105 -13.27 -18.83 20.82
CA CYS A 105 -12.63 -18.36 19.59
C CYS A 105 -11.13 -18.66 19.55
N VAL A 106 -10.46 -18.67 20.72
CA VAL A 106 -9.04 -19.03 20.84
C VAL A 106 -8.82 -20.49 20.45
N LYS A 107 -9.74 -21.38 20.84
CA LYS A 107 -9.69 -22.81 20.47
C LYS A 107 -9.88 -23.03 18.97
N PHE A 108 -10.69 -22.20 18.31
CA PHE A 108 -10.98 -22.30 16.88
C PHE A 108 -10.14 -21.33 16.02
N ASN A 109 -9.21 -20.62 16.64
CA ASN A 109 -8.36 -19.60 16.02
C ASN A 109 -9.14 -18.61 15.13
N ASN A 110 -10.29 -18.14 15.60
CA ASN A 110 -11.18 -17.22 14.87
C ASN A 110 -11.59 -16.02 15.72
N CYS A 111 -10.73 -15.62 16.66
CA CYS A 111 -10.94 -14.41 17.45
C CYS A 111 -10.80 -13.14 16.61
N CYS A 112 -11.53 -12.08 16.95
CA CYS A 112 -11.19 -10.77 16.37
C CYS A 112 -9.82 -10.29 16.89
N PRO A 113 -9.12 -9.43 16.13
CA PRO A 113 -7.75 -9.01 16.47
C PRO A 113 -7.60 -8.39 17.86
N ASP A 114 -8.68 -7.80 18.40
CA ASP A 114 -8.73 -7.15 19.70
C ASP A 114 -9.38 -8.01 20.80
N TYR A 115 -9.58 -9.32 20.58
CA TYR A 115 -10.22 -10.21 21.55
C TYR A 115 -9.40 -10.37 22.83
N ASP A 116 -8.10 -10.62 22.75
CA ASP A 116 -7.27 -10.85 23.94
C ASP A 116 -7.13 -9.58 24.79
N THR A 117 -7.08 -8.42 24.14
CA THR A 117 -6.97 -7.12 24.80
C THR A 117 -8.29 -6.65 25.41
N LEU A 118 -9.43 -6.93 24.77
CA LEU A 118 -10.75 -6.46 25.24
C LEU A 118 -11.53 -7.51 26.04
N CYS A 119 -11.32 -8.81 25.80
CA CYS A 119 -12.12 -9.89 26.36
C CYS A 119 -11.28 -11.00 27.06
N GLY A 120 -9.94 -10.96 26.96
CA GLY A 120 -9.02 -12.01 27.45
C GLY A 120 -8.79 -12.05 28.98
N GLY A 121 -9.43 -11.17 29.74
CA GLY A 121 -9.35 -11.16 31.21
C GLY A 121 -10.37 -12.09 31.87
N GLY A 122 -9.96 -13.30 32.24
CA GLY A 122 -10.78 -14.22 33.04
C GLY A 122 -9.98 -15.36 33.67
N ASP A 123 -9.59 -15.13 34.92
CA ASP A 123 -9.14 -16.04 35.99
C ASP A 123 -7.69 -16.56 35.97
N LYS A 124 -6.84 -15.86 36.76
CA LYS A 124 -5.69 -16.44 37.47
C LYS A 124 -6.12 -16.70 38.91
N ASP A 125 -5.92 -17.92 39.41
CA ASP A 125 -5.73 -18.19 40.83
C ASP A 125 -4.55 -19.17 41.04
N ALA A 126 -3.68 -18.76 41.98
CA ALA A 126 -2.73 -19.50 42.82
C ALA A 126 -1.41 -20.09 42.23
N ALA A 127 -0.31 -19.37 42.53
CA ALA A 127 0.98 -19.80 43.13
C ALA A 127 1.70 -21.06 42.60
N ASN A 128 3.02 -21.09 42.38
CA ASN A 128 4.12 -20.53 43.16
C ASN A 128 5.41 -20.44 42.30
N SER A 129 6.29 -19.52 42.67
CA SER A 129 7.55 -19.16 42.00
C SER A 129 8.60 -20.28 42.02
N GLU A 130 9.37 -20.45 40.93
CA GLU A 130 10.83 -20.22 40.91
C GLU A 130 11.47 -20.53 39.55
N ALA A 131 12.31 -19.58 39.14
CA ALA A 131 13.41 -19.58 38.18
C ALA A 131 13.67 -20.81 37.29
N THR A 132 13.84 -20.56 35.98
CA THR A 132 15.15 -20.77 35.33
C THR A 132 15.25 -20.11 33.95
N SER A 133 16.31 -19.28 33.85
CA SER A 133 17.08 -18.83 32.70
C SER A 133 16.47 -18.83 31.28
N SER A 134 16.36 -17.61 30.77
CA SER A 134 17.13 -17.15 29.60
C SER A 134 17.03 -17.98 28.32
N HIS A 135 16.08 -17.62 27.46
CA HIS A 135 16.39 -17.42 26.05
C HIS A 135 15.78 -16.09 25.62
N SER A 136 16.61 -15.05 25.71
CA SER A 136 16.35 -13.76 25.09
C SER A 136 16.30 -13.97 23.58
N HIS A 137 15.12 -14.27 23.04
CA HIS A 137 14.85 -13.93 21.66
C HIS A 137 14.53 -12.44 21.63
N ASN A 138 15.61 -11.70 21.40
CA ASN A 138 15.61 -10.35 20.88
C ASN A 138 14.81 -10.34 19.56
N LYS A 139 13.47 -10.31 19.64
CA LYS A 139 12.61 -10.01 18.49
C LYS A 139 12.65 -8.51 18.33
N ASN A 140 13.45 -8.08 17.37
CA ASN A 140 13.34 -6.78 16.73
C ASN A 140 11.88 -6.34 16.73
N LYS A 141 11.63 -5.22 17.39
CA LYS A 141 10.33 -4.56 17.49
C LYS A 141 10.02 -3.89 16.15
N GLY A 142 10.02 -4.67 15.07
CA GLY A 142 9.42 -4.30 13.81
C GLY A 142 7.92 -4.15 14.06
N LYS A 143 7.40 -2.97 13.78
CA LYS A 143 5.99 -2.61 13.96
C LYS A 143 5.18 -3.54 13.06
N ASP A 144 4.56 -4.56 13.65
CA ASP A 144 3.88 -5.62 12.91
C ASP A 144 2.86 -4.98 11.93
N ILE A 145 2.88 -5.43 10.68
CA ILE A 145 1.95 -4.96 9.64
C ILE A 145 0.80 -5.96 9.63
N SER A 146 -0.41 -5.50 9.96
CA SER A 146 -1.57 -6.39 10.03
C SER A 146 -2.10 -6.76 8.64
N ASN A 147 -2.84 -7.86 8.53
CA ASN A 147 -3.49 -8.25 7.27
C ASN A 147 -4.48 -7.20 6.77
N GLU A 148 -5.14 -6.47 7.68
CA GLU A 148 -6.03 -5.36 7.34
C GLU A 148 -5.25 -4.19 6.74
N GLU A 149 -4.06 -3.91 7.25
CA GLU A 149 -3.18 -2.89 6.68
C GLU A 149 -2.65 -3.32 5.32
N ILE A 150 -2.27 -4.60 5.15
CA ILE A 150 -1.89 -5.16 3.84
C ILE A 150 -3.05 -5.03 2.86
N LYS A 151 -4.27 -5.43 3.27
CA LYS A 151 -5.46 -5.33 2.42
C LYS A 151 -5.72 -3.89 2.01
N ALA A 152 -5.80 -2.97 2.98
CA ALA A 152 -6.04 -1.56 2.71
C ALA A 152 -4.95 -0.97 1.80
N MET A 153 -3.69 -1.32 2.03
CA MET A 153 -2.59 -0.90 1.17
C MET A 153 -2.72 -1.49 -0.24
N SER A 154 -3.10 -2.77 -0.37
CA SER A 154 -3.28 -3.42 -1.67
C SER A 154 -4.40 -2.78 -2.50
N GLU A 155 -5.54 -2.47 -1.89
CA GLU A 155 -6.65 -1.76 -2.53
C GLU A 155 -6.19 -0.34 -2.92
N LYS A 156 -5.43 0.32 -2.05
CA LYS A 156 -4.94 1.68 -2.30
C LYS A 156 -3.95 1.75 -3.46
N ILE A 157 -2.98 0.85 -3.54
CA ILE A 157 -2.05 0.82 -4.68
C ILE A 157 -2.76 0.41 -5.98
N TYR A 158 -3.80 -0.42 -5.90
CA TYR A 158 -4.63 -0.78 -7.05
C TYR A 158 -5.37 0.44 -7.62
N GLU A 159 -5.96 1.29 -6.77
CA GLU A 159 -6.59 2.55 -7.20
C GLU A 159 -5.59 3.56 -7.78
N LEU A 160 -4.35 3.53 -7.32
CA LEU A 160 -3.28 4.45 -7.76
C LEU A 160 -2.53 3.97 -9.01
N ASP A 161 -2.83 2.77 -9.50
CA ASP A 161 -2.17 2.21 -10.68
C ASP A 161 -2.70 2.84 -11.98
N GLU A 162 -2.20 4.04 -12.26
CA GLU A 162 -2.49 4.79 -13.50
C GLU A 162 -1.90 4.13 -14.76
N ASN A 163 -0.98 3.17 -14.59
CA ASN A 163 -0.39 2.43 -15.71
C ASN A 163 -1.12 1.13 -16.01
N ARG A 164 -2.11 0.73 -15.20
CA ARG A 164 -2.96 -0.44 -15.46
C ARG A 164 -3.55 -0.37 -16.87
N ALA A 165 -3.62 -1.54 -17.52
CA ALA A 165 -4.34 -1.70 -18.77
C ALA A 165 -5.86 -1.66 -18.49
N GLU A 166 -6.58 -0.86 -19.27
CA GLU A 166 -8.04 -0.79 -19.18
C GLU A 166 -8.69 -1.99 -19.86
N ASP A 167 -9.98 -2.21 -19.60
CA ASP A 167 -10.74 -3.31 -20.21
C ASP A 167 -10.75 -3.25 -21.76
N SER A 168 -10.55 -2.06 -22.34
CA SER A 168 -10.41 -1.86 -23.79
C SER A 168 -9.01 -2.15 -24.32
N ASP A 169 -7.99 -2.13 -23.47
CA ASP A 169 -6.60 -2.35 -23.87
C ASP A 169 -6.28 -3.83 -24.06
N ILE A 170 -7.07 -4.74 -23.47
CA ILE A 170 -6.84 -6.19 -23.54
C ILE A 170 -8.15 -6.91 -23.85
N ILE A 171 -8.18 -7.63 -24.98
CA ILE A 171 -9.30 -8.52 -25.32
C ILE A 171 -8.81 -9.96 -25.26
N LEU A 172 -9.42 -10.75 -24.37
CA LEU A 172 -9.09 -12.15 -24.18
C LEU A 172 -10.00 -13.07 -25.00
N ASN A 173 -9.42 -14.05 -25.67
CA ASN A 173 -10.11 -15.21 -26.22
C ASN A 173 -9.99 -16.38 -25.24
N LYS A 174 -10.91 -16.46 -24.28
CA LYS A 174 -10.87 -17.46 -23.20
C LYS A 174 -11.12 -18.90 -23.66
N GLN A 175 -11.72 -19.08 -24.84
CA GLN A 175 -12.05 -20.39 -25.42
C GLN A 175 -12.80 -21.30 -24.44
N ASN A 176 -12.46 -22.59 -24.38
CA ASN A 176 -13.13 -23.58 -23.56
C ASN A 176 -12.62 -23.58 -22.10
N ALA A 177 -13.48 -23.99 -21.18
CA ALA A 177 -13.06 -24.18 -19.79
C ALA A 177 -12.03 -25.31 -19.71
N ALA A 178 -10.91 -25.07 -19.02
CA ALA A 178 -9.89 -26.09 -18.81
C ALA A 178 -10.48 -27.28 -18.04
N GLU A 179 -10.58 -28.44 -18.69
CA GLU A 179 -11.02 -29.66 -18.04
C GLU A 179 -9.87 -30.31 -17.25
N ARG A 180 -10.16 -30.73 -16.01
CA ARG A 180 -9.23 -31.51 -15.17
C ARG A 180 -9.30 -33.01 -15.47
N THR A 181 -9.82 -33.39 -16.63
CA THR A 181 -9.86 -34.79 -17.05
C THR A 181 -8.45 -35.19 -17.49
N GLY A 182 -8.03 -36.43 -17.25
CA GLY A 182 -6.70 -36.90 -17.63
C GLY A 182 -6.44 -36.95 -19.15
N ASN A 183 -7.43 -36.55 -19.95
CA ASN A 183 -7.33 -36.41 -21.38
C ASN A 183 -6.55 -35.12 -21.69
N LYS A 184 -5.34 -35.28 -22.22
CA LYS A 184 -4.43 -34.18 -22.58
C LYS A 184 -4.79 -33.56 -23.93
N GLU A 185 -6.07 -33.48 -24.25
CA GLU A 185 -6.55 -32.86 -25.49
C GLU A 185 -6.63 -31.35 -25.26
N ASP A 186 -5.93 -30.59 -26.09
CA ASP A 186 -6.08 -29.13 -26.09
C ASP A 186 -7.38 -28.78 -26.82
N LEU A 187 -8.25 -28.03 -26.14
CA LEU A 187 -9.52 -27.56 -26.69
C LEU A 187 -9.47 -26.04 -26.92
N CYS A 188 -8.28 -25.45 -26.86
CA CYS A 188 -8.03 -24.02 -26.87
C CYS A 188 -6.92 -23.67 -27.89
N ASP A 189 -7.10 -24.09 -29.14
CA ASP A 189 -6.09 -23.98 -30.21
C ASP A 189 -5.69 -22.53 -30.59
N GLU A 190 -6.49 -21.53 -30.22
CA GLU A 190 -6.21 -20.12 -30.52
C GLU A 190 -5.41 -19.42 -29.39
N PRO A 191 -4.70 -18.32 -29.66
CA PRO A 191 -4.04 -17.53 -28.61
C PRO A 191 -5.03 -16.93 -27.60
N LEU A 192 -4.64 -16.89 -26.32
CA LEU A 192 -5.43 -16.28 -25.25
C LEU A 192 -5.62 -14.76 -25.45
N TYR A 193 -4.60 -14.05 -25.90
CA TYR A 193 -4.68 -12.63 -26.20
C TYR A 193 -5.16 -12.46 -27.64
N LYS A 194 -6.43 -12.06 -27.79
CA LYS A 194 -6.98 -11.72 -29.11
C LYS A 194 -6.51 -10.34 -29.56
N TYR A 195 -6.36 -9.43 -28.62
CA TYR A 195 -5.90 -8.07 -28.86
C TYR A 195 -5.22 -7.53 -27.61
N VAL A 196 -4.13 -6.81 -27.83
CA VAL A 196 -3.45 -5.97 -26.84
C VAL A 196 -3.20 -4.62 -27.51
N ASN A 197 -3.56 -3.53 -26.83
CA ASN A 197 -3.21 -2.20 -27.26
C ASN A 197 -1.72 -1.95 -27.03
N GLU A 198 -0.88 -2.12 -28.05
CA GLU A 198 0.57 -1.97 -27.92
C GLU A 198 1.01 -0.52 -27.61
N GLU A 199 0.15 0.48 -27.77
CA GLU A 199 0.47 1.85 -27.38
C GLU A 199 0.77 1.97 -25.87
N ILE A 200 0.11 1.16 -25.04
CA ILE A 200 0.36 1.17 -23.58
C ILE A 200 1.76 0.66 -23.24
N LEU A 201 2.35 -0.20 -24.10
CA LEU A 201 3.70 -0.73 -23.90
C LEU A 201 4.78 0.34 -24.07
N SER A 202 4.42 1.47 -24.69
CA SER A 202 5.29 2.65 -24.81
C SER A 202 5.31 3.50 -23.54
N ARG A 203 4.44 3.25 -22.56
CA ARG A 203 4.49 3.94 -21.26
C ARG A 203 5.83 3.62 -20.56
N PRO A 204 6.41 4.56 -19.79
CA PRO A 204 7.77 4.40 -19.27
C PRO A 204 8.00 3.12 -18.44
N THR A 205 7.02 2.72 -17.63
CA THR A 205 7.13 1.53 -16.76
C THR A 205 7.06 0.22 -17.54
N TYR A 206 6.14 0.09 -18.51
CA TYR A 206 6.10 -1.09 -19.38
C TYR A 206 7.34 -1.19 -20.25
N LYS A 207 7.79 -0.07 -20.83
CA LYS A 207 8.98 -0.04 -21.66
C LYS A 207 10.21 -0.51 -20.88
N ALA A 208 10.44 0.05 -19.69
CA ALA A 208 11.56 -0.37 -18.84
C ALA A 208 11.45 -1.84 -18.39
N PHE A 209 10.23 -2.34 -18.15
CA PHE A 209 10.01 -3.76 -17.83
C PHE A 209 10.29 -4.69 -19.01
N ILE A 210 9.88 -4.32 -20.22
CA ILE A 210 10.15 -5.09 -21.45
C ILE A 210 11.65 -5.13 -21.74
N GLU A 211 12.33 -3.98 -21.59
CA GLU A 211 13.80 -3.91 -21.70
C GLU A 211 14.46 -4.82 -20.67
N LEU A 212 14.04 -4.79 -19.40
CA LEU A 212 14.58 -5.66 -18.37
C LEU A 212 14.38 -7.17 -18.67
N THR A 213 13.20 -7.55 -19.16
CA THR A 213 12.85 -8.97 -19.38
C THR A 213 13.55 -9.63 -20.57
N ASN A 214 14.07 -8.86 -21.53
CA ASN A 214 14.71 -9.42 -22.72
C ASN A 214 16.05 -10.13 -22.41
N ASN A 215 16.66 -9.84 -21.25
CA ASN A 215 17.93 -10.40 -20.81
C ASN A 215 17.81 -11.84 -20.32
N TYR A 216 16.64 -12.20 -19.79
CA TYR A 216 16.40 -13.46 -19.12
C TYR A 216 15.99 -14.54 -20.14
N VAL A 217 16.97 -15.07 -20.87
CA VAL A 217 16.80 -16.26 -21.71
C VAL A 217 17.20 -17.48 -20.89
N ARG A 218 16.36 -18.52 -20.84
CA ARG A 218 16.63 -19.82 -20.18
C ARG A 218 18.01 -20.37 -20.55
N LYS A 219 19.04 -20.07 -19.77
CA LYS A 219 20.36 -20.70 -19.83
C LYS A 219 20.60 -21.37 -18.49
N THR A 220 20.35 -22.66 -18.43
CA THR A 220 20.60 -23.44 -17.21
C THR A 220 22.10 -23.73 -17.05
N GLY A 221 22.65 -23.54 -15.86
CA GLY A 221 23.93 -24.15 -15.44
C GLY A 221 25.21 -23.35 -15.71
N THR A 222 25.13 -22.01 -15.71
CA THR A 222 26.30 -21.12 -15.70
C THR A 222 26.12 -20.07 -14.62
N ASP A 223 27.16 -19.73 -13.86
CA ASP A 223 27.19 -18.53 -13.00
C ASP A 223 26.59 -17.34 -13.75
N GLU A 224 25.49 -16.80 -13.23
CA GLU A 224 24.84 -15.62 -13.79
C GLU A 224 25.55 -14.39 -13.23
N GLU A 225 26.29 -13.67 -14.07
CA GLU A 225 26.81 -12.34 -13.73
C GLU A 225 26.06 -11.32 -14.57
N TYR A 226 25.51 -10.29 -13.90
CA TYR A 226 24.93 -9.17 -14.62
C TYR A 226 26.01 -8.33 -15.29
N THR A 227 25.84 -8.11 -16.58
CA THR A 227 26.57 -7.12 -17.35
C THR A 227 26.28 -5.70 -16.84
N PRO A 228 27.18 -4.73 -17.08
CA PRO A 228 26.92 -3.33 -16.74
C PRO A 228 25.65 -2.77 -17.40
N GLU A 229 25.27 -3.29 -18.55
CA GLU A 229 24.05 -2.94 -19.26
C GLU A 229 22.80 -3.46 -18.53
N GLU A 230 22.79 -4.73 -18.11
CA GLU A 230 21.70 -5.32 -17.32
C GLU A 230 21.51 -4.60 -15.98
N ILE A 231 22.60 -4.24 -15.30
CA ILE A 231 22.53 -3.45 -14.05
C ILE A 231 21.87 -2.09 -14.32
N LYS A 232 22.21 -1.40 -15.42
CA LYS A 232 21.59 -0.12 -15.78
C LYS A 232 20.10 -0.27 -16.07
N GLU A 233 19.68 -1.38 -16.67
CA GLU A 233 18.28 -1.64 -16.96
C GLU A 233 17.48 -1.94 -15.68
N GLN A 234 18.06 -2.67 -14.72
CA GLN A 234 17.50 -2.83 -13.37
C GLN A 234 17.33 -1.49 -12.66
N GLU A 235 18.38 -0.65 -12.64
CA GLU A 235 18.34 0.70 -12.06
C GLU A 235 17.32 1.60 -12.77
N HIS A 236 17.25 1.53 -14.10
CA HIS A 236 16.29 2.28 -14.90
C HIS A 236 14.85 1.87 -14.56
N PHE A 237 14.58 0.57 -14.49
CA PHE A 237 13.27 0.04 -14.12
C PHE A 237 12.84 0.50 -12.72
N LEU A 238 13.71 0.34 -11.71
CA LEU A 238 13.42 0.80 -10.35
C LEU A 238 13.14 2.31 -10.31
N LYS A 239 13.91 3.09 -11.06
CA LYS A 239 13.71 4.54 -11.17
C LYS A 239 12.36 4.88 -11.82
N GLU A 240 11.93 4.18 -12.87
CA GLU A 240 10.64 4.45 -13.51
C GLU A 240 9.47 4.07 -12.62
N ILE A 241 9.50 2.91 -11.95
CA ILE A 241 8.40 2.51 -11.05
C ILE A 241 8.28 3.45 -9.85
N MET A 242 9.39 3.94 -9.29
CA MET A 242 9.38 4.87 -8.14
C MET A 242 8.80 6.25 -8.46
N LYS A 243 8.71 6.64 -9.74
CA LYS A 243 8.02 7.88 -10.13
C LYS A 243 6.51 7.80 -9.94
N THR A 244 5.95 6.59 -10.01
CA THR A 244 4.50 6.34 -9.96
C THR A 244 3.91 6.70 -8.60
N LYS A 245 2.61 7.04 -8.59
CA LYS A 245 1.88 7.32 -7.35
C LYS A 245 1.81 6.08 -6.45
N LEU A 246 1.64 4.89 -7.03
CA LEU A 246 1.52 3.65 -6.27
C LEU A 246 2.79 3.34 -5.46
N MET A 247 3.98 3.53 -6.05
CA MET A 247 5.24 3.20 -5.40
C MET A 247 5.61 4.22 -4.33
N LYS A 248 5.27 5.50 -4.57
CA LYS A 248 5.39 6.55 -3.56
C LYS A 248 4.51 6.28 -2.36
N GLU A 249 3.25 5.88 -2.57
CA GLU A 249 2.35 5.54 -1.47
C GLU A 249 2.86 4.32 -0.69
N LEU A 250 3.35 3.29 -1.40
CA LEU A 250 3.96 2.11 -0.78
C LEU A 250 5.18 2.47 0.08
N TYR A 251 6.09 3.29 -0.44
CA TYR A 251 7.23 3.79 0.33
C TYR A 251 6.77 4.57 1.57
N MET A 252 5.80 5.48 1.42
CA MET A 252 5.27 6.29 2.53
C MET A 252 4.62 5.42 3.60
N PHE A 253 3.95 4.33 3.23
CA PHE A 253 3.41 3.36 4.17
C PHE A 253 4.51 2.75 5.05
N PHE A 254 5.58 2.23 4.42
CA PHE A 254 6.70 1.64 5.16
C PHE A 254 7.50 2.68 5.96
N HIS A 255 7.64 3.90 5.45
CA HIS A 255 8.29 5.01 6.17
C HIS A 255 7.51 5.39 7.44
N LYS A 256 6.17 5.48 7.38
CA LYS A 256 5.31 5.70 8.58
C LYS A 256 5.39 4.56 9.59
N LYS A 257 5.71 3.36 9.11
CA LYS A 257 5.98 2.18 9.94
C LYS A 257 7.40 2.16 10.53
N GLU A 258 8.22 3.16 10.21
CA GLU A 258 9.62 3.28 10.64
C GLU A 258 10.48 2.12 10.12
N MET A 259 10.08 1.50 9.01
CA MET A 259 10.82 0.39 8.38
C MET A 259 11.92 0.88 7.44
N TYR A 260 11.71 2.02 6.78
CA TYR A 260 12.71 2.71 5.98
C TYR A 260 12.77 4.17 6.40
N LYS A 261 13.98 4.74 6.48
CA LYS A 261 14.19 6.15 6.82
C LYS A 261 14.24 7.03 5.58
N THR A 262 14.70 6.47 4.46
CA THR A 262 14.85 7.19 3.20
C THR A 262 14.35 6.36 2.04
N GLU A 263 13.94 7.04 0.96
CA GLU A 263 13.53 6.37 -0.29
C GLU A 263 14.69 5.58 -0.88
N LYS A 264 15.92 6.08 -0.70
CA LYS A 264 17.12 5.37 -1.12
C LYS A 264 17.25 4.00 -0.44
N GLU A 265 17.07 3.92 0.88
CA GLU A 265 17.12 2.63 1.60
C GLU A 265 16.06 1.66 1.07
N PHE A 266 14.85 2.15 0.80
CA PHE A 266 13.78 1.33 0.23
C PHE A 266 14.12 0.83 -1.17
N VAL A 267 14.66 1.67 -2.03
CA VAL A 267 15.08 1.30 -3.39
C VAL A 267 16.27 0.34 -3.37
N ASP A 268 17.25 0.56 -2.50
CA ASP A 268 18.39 -0.33 -2.34
C ASP A 268 17.92 -1.74 -1.89
N ASP A 269 16.93 -1.83 -1.00
CA ASP A 269 16.33 -3.10 -0.58
C ASP A 269 15.44 -3.72 -1.67
N LEU A 270 14.68 -2.93 -2.45
CA LEU A 270 13.98 -3.44 -3.64
C LEU A 270 14.95 -4.04 -4.64
N GLN A 271 16.08 -3.37 -4.89
CA GLN A 271 17.11 -3.86 -5.80
C GLN A 271 17.68 -5.18 -5.31
N LYS A 272 18.03 -5.28 -4.03
CA LYS A 272 18.55 -6.51 -3.45
C LYS A 272 17.51 -7.63 -3.42
N MET A 273 16.25 -7.33 -3.13
CA MET A 273 15.18 -8.33 -3.05
C MET A 273 14.83 -8.92 -4.41
N TRP A 274 14.77 -8.08 -5.45
CA TRP A 274 14.37 -8.51 -6.79
C TRP A 274 15.54 -8.98 -7.65
N PHE A 275 16.69 -8.31 -7.57
CA PHE A 275 17.85 -8.55 -8.45
C PHE A 275 19.07 -9.07 -7.69
N GLY A 276 18.99 -9.27 -6.37
CA GLY A 276 20.06 -9.96 -5.65
C GLY A 276 20.07 -11.44 -6.02
N LEU A 277 21.20 -11.90 -6.55
CA LEU A 277 21.40 -13.32 -6.86
C LEU A 277 21.51 -14.14 -5.57
N TYR A 278 20.86 -15.30 -5.54
CA TYR A 278 20.95 -16.27 -4.46
C TYR A 278 20.93 -17.70 -5.00
N SER A 279 21.53 -18.62 -4.24
CA SER A 279 21.59 -20.03 -4.62
C SER A 279 20.41 -20.82 -4.05
N ARG A 280 19.75 -21.64 -4.89
CA ARG A 280 18.60 -22.49 -4.48
C ARG A 280 19.01 -23.87 -3.97
N SER A 281 20.22 -24.32 -4.29
CA SER A 281 20.79 -25.60 -3.83
C SER A 281 22.28 -25.40 -3.63
N SER A 282 22.89 -25.96 -2.59
CA SER A 282 24.27 -25.74 -2.13
C SER A 282 25.35 -25.62 -3.24
N GLY A 283 25.42 -24.47 -3.90
CA GLY A 283 26.13 -24.22 -5.15
C GLY A 283 26.11 -22.73 -5.51
N GLU A 284 26.30 -22.44 -6.79
CA GLU A 284 26.44 -21.10 -7.39
C GLU A 284 25.16 -20.25 -7.21
N ALA A 285 25.32 -18.92 -7.14
CA ALA A 285 24.20 -17.97 -6.99
C ALA A 285 23.64 -17.65 -8.38
N ASP A 286 22.64 -18.43 -8.79
CA ASP A 286 22.22 -18.56 -10.18
C ASP A 286 20.78 -18.09 -10.44
N SER A 287 20.12 -17.46 -9.45
CA SER A 287 18.79 -16.91 -9.69
C SER A 287 18.42 -15.72 -8.81
N SER A 288 17.46 -14.93 -9.29
CA SER A 288 16.94 -13.73 -8.65
C SER A 288 15.44 -13.80 -8.32
N GLY A 289 14.95 -12.91 -7.45
CA GLY A 289 13.52 -12.81 -7.15
C GLY A 289 12.70 -12.41 -8.36
N PHE A 290 13.28 -11.60 -9.25
CA PHE A 290 12.65 -11.12 -10.46
C PHE A 290 12.40 -12.26 -11.46
N GLU A 291 13.39 -13.12 -11.70
CA GLU A 291 13.23 -14.30 -12.57
C GLU A 291 12.11 -15.22 -12.09
N HIS A 292 12.10 -15.53 -10.79
CA HIS A 292 11.11 -16.44 -10.21
C HIS A 292 9.68 -15.92 -10.33
N VAL A 293 9.47 -14.62 -10.11
CA VAL A 293 8.12 -14.05 -10.04
C VAL A 293 7.62 -13.57 -11.40
N PHE A 294 8.47 -12.93 -12.20
CA PHE A 294 8.05 -12.27 -13.44
C PHE A 294 8.40 -13.07 -14.69
N VAL A 295 9.52 -13.78 -14.70
CA VAL A 295 9.95 -14.57 -15.87
C VAL A 295 9.43 -16.01 -15.79
N GLY A 296 9.17 -16.50 -14.58
CA GLY A 296 8.65 -17.85 -14.33
C GLY A 296 9.69 -18.94 -14.54
N MET A 297 10.94 -18.67 -14.14
CA MET A 297 12.05 -19.63 -14.14
C MET A 297 12.39 -20.10 -12.73
#